data_AF-A0A2N0M7M6-F1
#
_entry.id   AF-A0A2N0M7M6-F1
#
_cell.length_a   1.000
_cell.length_b   1.000
_cell.length_c   1.000
_cell.angle_alpha   90.00
_cell.angle_beta   90.00
_cell.angle_gamma   90.00
#
_symmetry.space_group_name_H-M   'P 1'
#
loop_
_entity.id
_entity.type
_entity.pdbx_description
1 polymer ?
#
loop_
_entity_poly.entity_id
_entity_poly.type
_entity_poly.pdbx_seq_one_letter_code
_entity_poly.pdbx_strand_id
1 'polypeptide(L)' 'MSSETTKRPRLVIDVTPDVRRRVKARAALDDMTINEWVLALIMDELEEEEDIRIALDRLGDLEGSVTLEQLHQERLQQER' A
#
# COMPACT_ATOMS: atom_id res chain seq x y z
N MET A 1 37.91 -2.01 -15.96
CA MET A 1 36.85 -2.63 -15.14
C MET A 1 36.17 -1.53 -14.36
N SER A 2 35.13 -0.91 -14.93
CA SER A 2 34.38 0.16 -14.27
C SER A 2 33.55 -0.47 -13.16
N SER A 3 33.90 -0.20 -11.90
CA SER A 3 33.09 -0.63 -10.77
C SER A 3 31.79 0.20 -10.76
N GLU A 4 30.74 -0.31 -11.39
CA GLU A 4 29.37 0.20 -11.19
C GLU A 4 28.95 -0.11 -9.75
N THR A 5 29.41 0.70 -8.81
CA THR A 5 28.83 0.73 -7.48
C THR A 5 27.46 1.37 -7.63
N THR A 6 26.40 0.57 -7.51
CA THR A 6 25.02 1.06 -7.47
C THR A 6 24.95 2.17 -6.42
N LYS A 7 24.69 3.40 -6.85
CA LYS A 7 24.58 4.55 -5.94
C LYS A 7 23.44 4.26 -4.98
N ARG A 8 23.74 4.21 -3.68
CA ARG A 8 22.74 4.09 -2.61
C ARG A 8 22.33 5.50 -2.17
N PRO A 9 21.19 6.03 -2.62
CA PRO A 9 20.74 7.34 -2.19
C PRO A 9 20.49 7.33 -0.67
N ARG A 10 20.85 8.42 0.01
CA ARG A 10 20.56 8.61 1.43
C ARG A 10 19.34 9.51 1.55
N LEU A 11 18.32 9.01 2.23
CA LEU A 11 17.15 9.80 2.60
C LEU A 11 17.38 10.42 3.98
N VAL A 12 17.16 11.72 4.10
CA VAL A 12 17.21 12.45 5.37
C VAL A 12 15.81 12.99 5.62
N ILE A 13 15.24 12.64 6.77
CA ILE A 13 13.88 13.02 7.16
C ILE A 13 13.99 13.83 8.43
N ASP A 14 13.54 15.08 8.37
CA ASP A 14 13.43 15.93 9.55
C ASP A 14 12.23 15.50 10.38
N VAL A 15 12.51 15.12 11.63
CA VAL A 15 11.49 14.67 12.57
C VAL A 15 11.66 15.38 13.90
N THR A 16 10.55 15.56 14.62
CA THR A 16 10.63 16.07 15.99
C THR A 16 11.29 15.04 16.91
N PRO A 17 11.90 15.47 18.04
CA PRO A 17 12.49 14.53 19.00
C PRO A 17 11.49 13.49 19.52
N ASP A 18 10.21 13.85 19.61
CA ASP A 18 9.16 12.94 20.06
C ASP A 18 8.91 11.81 19.06
N VAL A 19 8.74 12.15 17.79
CA VAL A 19 8.60 11.17 16.70
C VAL A 19 9.79 10.23 16.68
N ARG A 20 11.02 10.77 16.75
CA ARG A 20 12.25 9.96 16.79
C ARG A 20 12.27 8.97 17.96
N ARG A 21 11.79 9.37 19.15
CA ARG A 21 11.72 8.48 20.32
C ARG A 21 10.74 7.33 20.09
N ARG A 22 9.57 7.62 19.52
CA ARG A 22 8.53 6.61 19.23
C ARG A 22 9.01 5.60 18.19
N VAL A 23 9.62 6.09 17.10
CA VAL A 23 10.23 5.25 16.07
C VAL A 23 11.32 4.36 16.66
N LYS A 24 12.23 4.92 17.47
CA LYS A 24 13.29 4.14 18.13
C LYS A 24 12.72 3.05 19.04
N ALA A 25 11.72 3.37 19.86
CA ALA A 25 11.10 2.41 20.75
C ALA A 25 10.46 1.27 19.97
N ARG A 26 9.76 1.58 18.86
CA ARG A 26 9.10 0.59 18.04
C ARG A 26 10.09 -0.31 17.29
N ALA A 27 11.10 0.28 16.66
CA ALA A 27 12.17 -0.47 16.03
C ALA A 27 12.87 -1.44 17.00
N ALA A 28 13.09 -1.01 18.25
CA ALA A 28 13.68 -1.88 19.28
C ALA A 28 12.75 -3.02 19.73
N LEU A 29 11.42 -2.83 19.71
CA LEU A 29 10.47 -3.92 19.99
C LEU A 29 10.48 -4.99 18.90
N ASP A 30 10.74 -4.57 17.66
CA ASP A 30 10.75 -5.43 16.49
C ASP A 30 12.16 -6.00 16.18
N ASP A 31 13.15 -5.78 17.08
CA ASP A 31 14.57 -6.15 16.93
C ASP A 31 15.22 -5.63 15.63
N MET A 32 14.81 -4.44 15.19
CA MET A 32 15.27 -3.78 13.97
C MET A 32 16.04 -2.50 14.27
N THR A 33 16.93 -2.11 13.35
CA THR A 33 17.44 -0.74 13.35
C THR A 33 16.35 0.24 12.94
N ILE A 34 16.49 1.51 13.34
CA ILE A 34 15.56 2.58 12.93
C ILE A 34 15.43 2.64 11.40
N ASN A 35 16.54 2.45 10.67
CA ASN A 35 16.53 2.53 9.21
C ASN A 35 15.76 1.36 8.59
N GLU A 36 15.98 0.14 9.08
CA GLU A 36 15.24 -1.04 8.61
C GLU A 36 13.76 -0.91 8.92
N TRP A 37 13.42 -0.48 10.14
CA TRP A 37 12.04 -0.32 10.56
C TRP A 37 11.30 0.75 9.75
N VAL A 38 11.92 1.92 9.55
CA VAL A 38 11.32 2.99 8.75
C VAL A 38 11.21 2.58 7.28
N LEU A 39 12.22 1.90 6.74
CA LEU A 39 12.18 1.45 5.35
C LEU A 39 11.10 0.39 5.14
N ALA A 40 10.98 -0.58 6.05
CA ALA A 40 9.92 -1.60 6.01
C ALA A 40 8.55 -0.94 6.02
N LEU A 41 8.32 0.01 6.94
CA LEU A 41 7.04 0.72 7.02
C LEU A 41 6.71 1.54 5.74
N ILE A 42 7.72 2.14 5.10
CA ILE A 42 7.52 2.82 3.81
C ILE A 42 7.16 1.83 2.70
N MET A 43 7.83 0.67 2.67
CA MET A 43 7.56 -0.36 1.67
C MET A 43 6.17 -0.97 1.85
N ASP A 44 5.80 -1.30 3.09
CA ASP A 44 4.48 -1.86 3.43
C ASP A 44 3.36 -0.89 2.99
N GLU A 45 3.47 0.40 3.29
CA GLU A 45 2.48 1.40 2.86
C GLU A 45 2.39 1.51 1.33
N LEU A 46 3.53 1.48 0.63
CA LEU A 46 3.56 1.55 -0.84
C LEU A 46 2.95 0.32 -1.49
N GLU A 47 3.18 -0.87 -0.93
CA GLU A 47 2.56 -2.12 -1.37
C GLU A 47 1.04 -2.09 -1.12
N GLU A 48 0.59 -1.61 0.05
CA GLU A 48 -0.84 -1.45 0.34
C GLU A 48 -1.52 -0.45 -0.63
N GLU A 49 -0.88 0.67 -0.94
CA GLU A 49 -1.38 1.64 -1.92
C GLU A 49 -1.46 1.05 -3.34
N GLU A 50 -0.50 0.20 -3.72
CA GLU A 50 -0.52 -0.51 -5.00
C GLU A 50 -1.64 -1.55 -5.03
N ASP A 51 -1.80 -2.34 -3.98
CA ASP A 51 -2.86 -3.34 -3.85
C ASP A 51 -4.25 -2.71 -3.90
N ILE A 52 -4.47 -1.58 -3.23
CA ILE A 52 -5.73 -0.83 -3.30
C ILE A 52 -6.00 -0.33 -4.72
N ARG A 53 -4.97 0.21 -5.40
CA ARG A 53 -5.12 0.68 -6.79
C ARG A 53 -5.44 -0.47 -7.73
N ILE A 54 -4.74 -1.61 -7.62
CA ILE A 54 -5.00 -2.82 -8.41
C ILE A 54 -6.41 -3.36 -8.12
N ALA A 55 -6.84 -3.36 -6.86
CA ALA A 55 -8.18 -3.80 -6.48
C ALA A 55 -9.28 -2.89 -7.06
N LEU A 56 -9.07 -1.57 -7.06
CA LEU A 56 -9.99 -0.60 -7.65
C LEU A 56 -10.03 -0.69 -9.18
N ASP A 57 -8.87 -0.90 -9.82
CA ASP A 57 -8.77 -1.10 -11.27
C ASP A 57 -9.52 -2.37 -11.69
N ARG A 58 -9.30 -3.49 -11.00
CA ARG A 58 -10.06 -4.74 -11.21
C ARG A 58 -11.56 -4.59 -10.97
N LEU A 59 -11.97 -3.72 -10.05
CA LEU A 59 -13.39 -3.45 -9.80
C LEU A 59 -13.99 -2.60 -10.94
N GLY A 60 -13.21 -1.67 -11.51
CA GLY A 60 -13.59 -0.85 -12.66
C GLY A 60 -13.64 -1.63 -13.97
N ASP A 61 -12.74 -2.60 -14.15
CA ASP A 61 -12.65 -3.48 -15.32
C ASP A 61 -13.70 -4.62 -15.34
N LEU A 62 -14.64 -4.63 -14.40
CA LEU A 62 -15.84 -5.48 -14.51
C LEU A 62 -16.79 -4.92 -15.57
N GLU A 63 -16.39 -5.04 -16.84
CA GLU A 63 -17.14 -4.76 -18.07
C GLU A 63 -18.38 -5.67 -18.27
N GLY A 64 -18.86 -6.28 -17.17
CA GLY A 64 -20.04 -7.11 -17.08
C GLY A 64 -20.63 -7.15 -15.66
N SER A 65 -20.32 -6.19 -14.79
CA SER A 65 -21.01 -6.10 -13.49
C SER A 65 -22.47 -5.74 -13.73
N VAL A 66 -23.34 -6.74 -13.60
CA VAL A 66 -24.79 -6.53 -13.58
C VAL A 66 -25.10 -5.68 -12.35
N THR A 67 -25.58 -4.46 -12.55
CA THR A 67 -25.93 -3.61 -11.41
C THR A 67 -27.07 -4.26 -10.62
N LEU A 68 -27.15 -3.99 -9.32
CA LEU A 68 -28.24 -4.51 -8.48
C LEU A 68 -29.63 -4.16 -9.05
N GLU A 69 -29.71 -3.02 -9.74
CA GLU A 69 -30.90 -2.55 -10.45
C GLU A 69 -31.22 -3.41 -11.67
N GLN A 70 -30.21 -3.80 -12.45
CA GLN A 70 -30.39 -4.71 -13.59
C GLN A 70 -30.86 -6.11 -13.13
N LEU A 71 -30.28 -6.67 -12.06
CA LEU A 71 -30.73 -7.95 -11.48
C LEU A 71 -32.18 -7.87 -10.96
N HIS A 72 -32.57 -6.73 -10.39
CA HIS A 72 -33.93 -6.53 -9.89
C HIS A 72 -34.95 -6.46 -11.04
N GLN A 73 -34.61 -5.79 -12.13
CA GLN A 73 -35.46 -5.71 -13.32
C GLN A 73 -35.60 -7.06 -14.03
N GLU A 74 -34.52 -7.84 -14.15
CA GLU A 74 -34.57 -9.20 -14.71
C GLU A 74 -35.50 -10.12 -13.90
N ARG A 75 -35.44 -10.06 -12.56
CA ARG A 75 -36.31 -10.85 -11.69
C ARG A 75 -37.79 -10.51 -11.89
N LEU A 76 -38.12 -9.21 -11.98
CA LEU A 76 -39.50 -8.77 -12.23
C LEU A 76 -40.02 -9.18 -13.62
N GLN A 77 -39.15 -9.33 -14.60
CA GLN A 77 -39.53 -9.81 -15.94
C GLN A 77 -39.76 -11.33 -15.99
N GLN A 78 -39.08 -12.11 -15.14
CA GLN A 78 -39.29 -13.56 -15.04
C GLN A 78 -40.57 -13.95 -14.30
N GLU A 79 -41.15 -13.04 -13.50
CA GLU A 79 -42.39 -13.26 -12.74
C GLU A 79 -43.67 -12.84 -13.50
N ARG A 80 -43.57 -12.55 -14.80
CA ARG A 80 -44.70 -12.25 -15.70
C ARG A 80 -44.90 -13.34 -16.75
#